data_AF-A0A2S8NR51-F1
#
_entry.id   AF-A0A2S8NR51-F1
#
_cell.length_a   1.000
_cell.length_b   1.000
_cell.length_c   1.000
_cell.angle_alpha   90.00
_cell.angle_beta   90.00
_cell.angle_gamma   90.00
#
_symmetry.space_group_name_H-M   'P 1'
#
loop_
_entity.id
_entity.type
_entity.pdbx_description
1 polymer ?
#
loop_
_entity_poly.entity_id
_entity_poly.type
_entity_poly.pdbx_seq_one_letter_code
_entity_poly.pdbx_strand_id
1 'polypeptide(L)'
;SSLELLLSNEFYIENNKLSLNEGLKDTIEQMLKWVFEINKKIKWEKVSISYTPDSADYIDIPKFSEEYRYQVWISLTNRKGAEGMLWIEPPYFTEQKENKTSAKHQATCFIDDMDKKPYSIALYNASGRVYLTNGSDGSNIPINSVRIFRQEWF
;
A
#
# COMPACT_ATOMS: atom_id res chain seq x y z
N SER A 1 -13.43 22.86 -5.95
CA SER A 1 -14.17 21.83 -5.16
C SER A 1 -14.85 22.55 -3.99
N SER A 2 -16.02 22.12 -3.49
CA SER A 2 -16.90 22.92 -2.59
C SER A 2 -16.28 23.46 -1.29
N LEU A 3 -15.06 23.03 -0.95
CA LEU A 3 -14.27 23.49 0.19
C LEU A 3 -13.66 24.89 0.00
N GLU A 4 -13.28 25.27 -1.23
CA GLU A 4 -12.74 26.61 -1.52
C GLU A 4 -13.80 27.71 -1.36
N LEU A 5 -15.08 27.34 -1.53
CA LEU A 5 -16.26 28.20 -1.36
C LEU A 5 -16.62 28.46 0.11
N LEU A 6 -16.19 27.59 1.03
CA LEU A 6 -16.35 27.79 2.48
C LEU A 6 -15.29 28.72 3.06
N LEU A 7 -14.15 28.85 2.37
CA LEU A 7 -13.01 29.68 2.77
C LEU A 7 -12.97 31.03 2.04
N SER A 8 -13.79 31.24 1.01
CA SER A 8 -13.86 32.53 0.32
C SER A 8 -14.57 33.55 1.21
N ASN A 9 -13.90 34.69 1.43
CA ASN A 9 -14.47 35.88 2.08
C ASN A 9 -15.67 36.50 1.32
N GLU A 10 -16.23 35.79 0.33
CA GLU A 10 -17.37 36.20 -0.49
C GLU A 10 -18.70 35.61 -0.02
N PHE A 11 -18.75 34.88 1.10
CA PHE A 11 -20.01 34.61 1.78
C PHE A 11 -20.47 35.89 2.52
N TYR A 12 -20.82 36.92 1.74
CA TYR A 12 -21.54 38.11 2.20
C TYR A 12 -22.95 37.68 2.65
N ILE A 13 -23.04 37.14 3.87
CA ILE A 13 -24.30 37.04 4.62
C ILE A 13 -24.60 38.45 5.08
N GLU A 14 -25.29 39.19 4.23
CA GLU A 14 -25.89 40.46 4.61
C GLU A 14 -26.88 40.18 5.75
N ASN A 15 -26.57 40.70 6.94
CA ASN A 15 -27.42 40.77 8.12
C ASN A 15 -27.87 39.45 8.78
N ASN A 16 -26.92 38.59 9.20
CA ASN A 16 -27.11 37.85 10.45
C ASN A 16 -25.96 38.16 11.41
N LYS A 17 -26.26 38.98 12.42
CA LYS A 17 -25.43 39.28 13.60
C LYS A 17 -25.25 38.04 14.47
N LEU A 18 -24.56 37.04 13.96
CA LEU A 18 -23.90 36.04 14.75
C LEU A 18 -22.45 36.09 14.28
N SER A 19 -21.67 36.95 14.95
CA SER A 19 -20.23 36.78 15.01
C SER A 19 -19.98 35.29 15.17
N LEU A 20 -19.41 34.64 14.16
CA LEU A 20 -18.84 33.31 14.28
C LEU A 20 -17.91 33.39 15.49
N ASN A 21 -18.41 32.94 16.64
CA ASN A 21 -17.73 33.05 17.91
C ASN A 21 -16.38 32.34 17.76
N GLU A 22 -15.29 32.87 18.32
CA GLU A 22 -13.95 32.30 18.18
C GLU A 22 -13.95 30.79 18.47
N GLY A 23 -14.73 30.34 19.46
CA GLY A 23 -14.88 28.91 19.76
C GLY A 23 -15.51 28.05 18.64
N LEU A 24 -16.37 28.62 17.80
CA LEU A 24 -16.94 27.93 16.63
C LEU A 24 -15.91 27.82 15.50
N LYS A 25 -15.10 28.87 15.31
CA LYS A 25 -13.97 28.87 14.37
C LYS A 25 -12.89 27.87 14.79
N ASP A 26 -12.51 27.86 16.07
CA ASP A 26 -11.55 26.91 16.62
C ASP A 26 -12.03 25.46 16.49
N THR A 27 -13.32 25.21 16.70
CA THR A 27 -13.91 23.87 16.53
C THR A 27 -13.83 23.41 15.08
N ILE A 28 -14.14 24.29 14.11
CA ILE A 28 -14.04 23.96 12.68
C ILE A 28 -12.59 23.69 12.27
N GLU A 29 -11.63 24.50 12.74
CA GLU A 29 -10.21 24.27 12.47
C GLU A 29 -9.72 22.93 13.03
N GLN A 30 -10.13 22.59 14.26
CA GLN A 30 -9.83 21.28 14.84
C GLN A 30 -10.45 20.14 14.03
N MET A 31 -11.74 20.23 13.67
CA MET A 31 -12.39 19.18 12.85
C MET A 31 -11.70 19.00 11.50
N LEU A 32 -11.31 20.10 10.83
CA LEU A 32 -10.55 20.05 9.58
C LEU A 32 -9.21 19.35 9.79
N LYS A 33 -8.46 19.70 10.83
CA LYS A 33 -7.19 19.04 11.15
C LYS A 33 -7.35 17.53 11.35
N TRP A 34 -8.39 17.11 12.08
CA TRP A 34 -8.70 15.69 12.27
C TRP A 34 -9.06 15.00 10.97
N VAL A 35 -9.88 15.62 10.11
CA VAL A 35 -10.22 15.09 8.79
C VAL A 35 -8.98 14.95 7.91
N PHE A 36 -8.06 15.93 7.93
CA PHE A 36 -6.81 15.86 7.18
C PHE A 36 -5.91 14.73 7.66
N GLU A 37 -5.73 14.57 8.97
CA GLU A 37 -4.92 13.49 9.55
C GLU A 37 -5.52 12.10 9.26
N ILE A 38 -6.84 11.95 9.36
CA ILE A 38 -7.53 10.71 9.00
C ILE A 38 -7.39 10.42 7.50
N ASN A 39 -7.49 11.43 6.63
CA ASN A 39 -7.38 11.26 5.19
C ASN A 39 -5.97 10.77 4.78
N LYS A 40 -4.91 11.30 5.41
CA LYS A 40 -3.54 10.78 5.22
C LYS A 40 -3.43 9.30 5.57
N LYS A 41 -4.06 8.89 6.68
CA LYS A 41 -4.07 7.50 7.14
C LYS A 41 -4.95 6.55 6.34
N ILE A 42 -5.95 7.04 5.58
CA ILE A 42 -6.85 6.20 4.77
C ILE A 42 -6.33 6.01 3.33
N LYS A 43 -5.51 6.93 2.83
CA LYS A 43 -5.12 6.93 1.41
C LYS A 43 -3.98 5.97 1.12
N TRP A 44 -4.17 5.15 0.09
CA TRP A 44 -3.10 4.38 -0.53
C TRP A 44 -2.28 5.26 -1.46
N GLU A 45 -0.97 5.32 -1.24
CA GLU A 45 0.00 6.00 -2.09
C GLU A 45 0.71 5.01 -2.99
N LYS A 46 0.80 5.31 -4.30
CA LYS A 46 1.63 4.51 -5.21
C LYS A 46 3.11 4.73 -4.89
N VAL A 47 3.83 3.63 -4.65
CA VAL A 47 5.28 3.66 -4.45
C VAL A 47 5.97 3.68 -5.82
N SER A 48 6.87 4.63 -6.03
CA SER A 48 7.68 4.70 -7.25
C SER A 48 8.75 3.62 -7.21
N ILE A 49 8.81 2.80 -8.25
CA ILE A 49 9.81 1.75 -8.41
C ILE A 49 10.26 1.66 -9.85
N SER A 50 11.57 1.50 -10.06
CA SER A 50 12.13 1.14 -11.35
C SER A 50 12.29 -0.37 -11.38
N TYR A 51 11.58 -1.03 -12.27
CA TYR A 51 11.64 -2.48 -12.43
C TYR A 51 11.63 -2.84 -13.91
N THR A 52 12.56 -3.72 -14.30
CA THR A 52 12.62 -4.26 -15.66
C THR A 52 11.91 -5.61 -15.68
N PRO A 53 10.94 -5.84 -16.58
CA PRO A 53 10.28 -7.13 -16.71
C PRO A 53 11.26 -8.29 -16.81
N ASP A 54 10.95 -9.38 -16.12
CA ASP A 54 11.67 -10.65 -16.11
C ASP A 54 13.15 -10.57 -15.67
N SER A 55 13.55 -9.46 -15.03
CA SER A 55 14.93 -9.23 -14.60
C SER A 55 15.31 -9.90 -13.28
N ALA A 56 14.33 -10.17 -12.40
CA ALA A 56 14.53 -10.79 -11.11
C ALA A 56 13.30 -11.61 -10.70
N ASP A 57 13.51 -12.54 -9.77
CA ASP A 57 12.49 -13.38 -9.15
C ASP A 57 11.97 -12.80 -7.81
N TYR A 58 12.47 -11.63 -7.44
CA TYR A 58 12.08 -10.87 -6.26
C TYR A 58 11.96 -9.37 -6.55
N ILE A 59 11.31 -8.67 -5.62
CA ILE A 59 11.26 -7.22 -5.57
C ILE A 59 11.52 -6.73 -4.15
N ASP A 60 12.38 -5.72 -4.02
CA ASP A 60 12.61 -5.02 -2.76
C ASP A 60 11.66 -3.83 -2.67
N ILE A 61 10.83 -3.77 -1.62
CA ILE A 61 9.94 -2.63 -1.37
C ILE A 61 10.80 -1.40 -1.03
N PRO A 62 10.75 -0.31 -1.82
CA PRO A 62 11.53 0.88 -1.53
C PRO A 62 11.14 1.51 -0.20
N LYS A 63 12.12 1.80 0.65
CA LYS A 63 11.92 2.39 1.99
C LYS A 63 10.91 1.57 2.83
N PHE A 64 11.07 0.25 2.84
CA PHE A 64 10.30 -0.64 3.70
C PHE A 64 10.44 -0.24 5.18
N SER A 65 9.33 -0.09 5.88
CA SER A 65 9.26 0.43 7.26
C SER A 65 7.96 -0.02 7.92
N GLU A 66 7.97 -0.22 9.23
CA GLU A 66 6.77 -0.51 10.05
C GLU A 66 5.80 0.67 10.16
N GLU A 67 6.20 1.87 9.72
CA GLU A 67 5.31 3.03 9.62
C GLU A 67 4.20 2.85 8.59
N TYR A 68 4.34 1.88 7.68
CA TYR A 68 3.42 1.65 6.59
C TYR A 68 2.97 0.19 6.53
N ARG A 69 1.76 -0.02 6.05
CA ARG A 69 1.33 -1.28 5.43
C ARG A 69 1.40 -1.19 3.91
N TYR A 70 1.54 -2.33 3.23
CA TYR A 70 1.75 -2.39 1.80
C TYR A 70 0.78 -3.32 1.08
N GLN A 71 0.43 -2.96 -0.15
CA GLN A 71 -0.13 -3.87 -1.14
C GLN A 71 0.89 -4.06 -2.24
N VAL A 72 1.33 -5.30 -2.44
CA VAL A 72 2.27 -5.67 -3.50
C VAL A 72 1.53 -6.51 -4.52
N TRP A 73 1.35 -5.94 -5.70
CA TRP A 73 0.75 -6.58 -6.84
C TRP A 73 1.85 -7.06 -7.77
N ILE A 74 1.87 -8.34 -8.09
CA ILE A 74 2.88 -8.97 -8.95
C ILE A 74 2.19 -9.80 -10.02
N SER A 75 2.70 -9.72 -11.24
CA SER A 75 2.28 -10.58 -12.34
C SER A 75 3.46 -11.27 -13.03
N LEU A 76 3.20 -12.48 -13.50
CA LEU A 76 4.10 -13.30 -14.32
C LEU A 76 4.10 -12.90 -15.79
N THR A 77 3.10 -12.14 -16.23
CA THR A 77 2.95 -11.76 -17.63
C THR A 77 2.41 -10.34 -17.75
N ASN A 78 2.37 -9.81 -18.97
CA ASN A 78 1.71 -8.53 -19.24
C ASN A 78 0.17 -8.65 -19.29
N ARG A 79 -0.41 -9.79 -18.92
CA ARG A 79 -1.86 -10.04 -19.02
C ARG A 79 -2.57 -9.54 -17.76
N LYS A 80 -3.66 -8.78 -17.96
CA LYS A 80 -4.45 -8.17 -16.87
C LYS A 80 -5.09 -9.16 -15.89
N GLY A 81 -5.18 -10.46 -16.22
CA GLY A 81 -5.80 -11.50 -15.39
C GLY A 81 -4.82 -12.39 -14.61
N ALA A 82 -3.51 -12.17 -14.75
CA ALA A 82 -2.48 -13.03 -14.15
C ALA A 82 -1.71 -12.31 -13.03
N GLU A 83 -2.41 -11.53 -12.20
CA GLU A 83 -1.81 -10.73 -11.13
C GLU A 83 -2.29 -11.21 -9.76
N GLY A 84 -1.36 -11.42 -8.84
CA GLY A 84 -1.65 -11.68 -7.44
C GLY A 84 -1.40 -10.44 -6.59
N MET A 85 -2.14 -10.31 -5.50
CA MET A 85 -1.97 -9.24 -4.51
C MET A 85 -1.58 -9.81 -3.16
N LEU A 86 -0.39 -9.44 -2.68
CA LEU A 86 0.03 -9.66 -1.30
C LEU A 86 -0.27 -8.42 -0.46
N TRP A 87 -1.04 -8.61 0.61
CA TRP A 87 -1.24 -7.61 1.66
C TRP A 87 -0.19 -7.80 2.75
N ILE A 88 0.47 -6.72 3.18
CA ILE A 88 1.62 -6.76 4.09
C ILE A 88 1.39 -5.76 5.24
N GLU A 89 1.14 -6.24 6.46
CA GLU A 89 0.90 -5.39 7.65
C GLU A 89 1.95 -5.56 8.74
N PRO A 90 2.36 -4.47 9.42
CA PRO A 90 3.19 -4.55 10.61
C PRO A 90 2.49 -5.31 11.76
N PRO A 91 3.22 -5.85 12.75
CA PRO A 91 4.67 -5.77 12.91
C PRO A 91 5.41 -6.66 11.92
N TYR A 92 6.55 -6.17 11.42
CA TYR A 92 7.42 -6.94 10.55
C TYR A 92 8.51 -7.57 11.42
N PHE A 93 8.34 -8.85 11.77
CA PHE A 93 9.26 -9.54 12.68
C PHE A 93 10.73 -9.32 12.31
N THR A 94 11.53 -8.85 13.27
CA THR A 94 12.93 -8.42 13.09
C THR A 94 13.93 -9.58 12.99
N GLU A 95 13.47 -10.83 13.15
CA GLU A 95 14.36 -11.99 13.10
C GLU A 95 14.85 -12.26 11.67
N GLN A 96 16.06 -11.81 11.37
CA GLN A 96 16.89 -12.41 10.32
C GLN A 96 17.34 -13.80 10.76
N LYS A 97 16.41 -14.77 10.86
CA LYS A 97 16.85 -16.16 11.00
C LYS A 97 17.52 -16.55 9.69
N GLU A 98 18.82 -16.89 9.76
CA GLU A 98 19.54 -17.71 8.77
C GLU A 98 18.90 -19.10 8.66
N ASN A 99 17.59 -19.17 8.41
CA ASN A 99 16.92 -20.43 8.18
C ASN A 99 17.03 -20.73 6.69
N LYS A 100 17.77 -21.80 6.40
CA LYS A 100 17.80 -22.50 5.09
C LYS A 100 16.41 -22.93 4.59
N THR A 101 15.37 -22.69 5.38
CA THR A 101 13.95 -22.79 5.06
C THR A 101 13.30 -21.46 5.39
N SER A 102 13.18 -20.60 4.38
CA SER A 102 12.54 -19.29 4.46
C SER A 102 11.14 -19.43 5.09
N ALA A 103 10.98 -19.03 6.35
CA ALA A 103 9.66 -19.03 6.97
C ALA A 103 8.78 -18.03 6.21
N LYS A 104 7.69 -18.50 5.60
CA LYS A 104 6.71 -17.61 4.94
C LYS A 104 6.04 -16.78 6.02
N HIS A 105 6.30 -15.48 6.05
CA HIS A 105 5.74 -14.60 7.09
C HIS A 105 4.35 -14.13 6.69
N GLN A 106 4.25 -13.57 5.49
CA GLN A 106 2.98 -13.19 4.88
C GLN A 106 3.01 -13.67 3.44
N ALA A 107 2.01 -14.43 3.04
CA ALA A 107 1.93 -14.98 1.70
C ALA A 107 0.49 -15.02 1.21
N THR A 108 0.34 -14.85 -0.09
CA THR A 108 -0.91 -15.11 -0.81
C THR A 108 -0.64 -16.18 -1.87
N CYS A 109 -1.71 -16.81 -2.34
CA CYS A 109 -1.67 -17.65 -3.53
C CYS A 109 -2.70 -17.17 -4.54
N PHE A 110 -2.36 -17.31 -5.81
CA PHE A 110 -3.25 -17.01 -6.92
C PHE A 110 -3.01 -18.01 -8.05
N ILE A 111 -3.97 -18.12 -8.95
CA ILE A 111 -3.90 -19.01 -10.11
C ILE A 111 -3.99 -18.12 -11.34
N ASP A 112 -3.08 -18.28 -12.30
CA ASP A 112 -3.32 -17.70 -13.62
C ASP A 112 -4.42 -18.51 -14.31
N ASP A 113 -5.49 -17.82 -14.68
CA ASP A 113 -6.66 -18.41 -15.30
C ASP A 113 -6.37 -19.19 -16.58
N MET A 114 -5.24 -18.91 -17.25
CA MET A 114 -4.88 -19.52 -18.53
C MET A 114 -4.09 -20.82 -18.39
N ASP A 115 -3.07 -20.85 -17.53
CA ASP A 115 -2.22 -22.04 -17.36
C ASP A 115 -2.67 -22.94 -16.21
N LYS A 116 -3.62 -22.45 -15.40
CA LYS A 116 -4.14 -23.11 -14.20
C LYS A 116 -3.05 -23.51 -13.21
N LYS A 117 -1.88 -22.85 -13.27
CA LYS A 117 -0.77 -23.09 -12.36
C LYS A 117 -0.97 -22.24 -11.10
N PRO A 118 -0.78 -22.84 -9.91
CA PRO A 118 -0.77 -22.07 -8.68
C PRO A 118 0.54 -21.31 -8.55
N TYR A 119 0.44 -20.09 -8.06
CA TYR A 119 1.57 -19.22 -7.75
C TYR A 119 1.43 -18.70 -6.33
N SER A 120 2.56 -18.35 -5.71
CA SER A 120 2.58 -17.75 -4.38
C SER A 120 3.43 -16.48 -4.40
N ILE A 121 2.93 -15.44 -3.73
CA ILE A 121 3.68 -14.22 -3.46
C ILE A 121 3.95 -14.21 -1.98
N ALA A 122 5.21 -14.08 -1.56
CA ALA A 122 5.57 -14.18 -0.15
C ALA A 122 6.62 -13.13 0.25
N LEU A 123 6.40 -12.53 1.43
CA LEU A 123 7.41 -11.82 2.20
C LEU A 123 8.11 -12.85 3.09
N TYR A 124 9.42 -13.04 2.87
CA TYR A 124 10.21 -14.04 3.61
C TYR A 124 11.01 -13.47 4.77
N ASN A 125 11.30 -12.17 4.78
CA ASN A 125 12.11 -11.54 5.83
C ASN A 125 11.66 -10.09 6.13
N ALA A 126 12.27 -9.51 7.15
CA ALA A 126 12.04 -8.11 7.56
C ALA A 126 12.59 -7.06 6.59
N SER A 127 13.29 -7.46 5.50
CA SER A 127 13.93 -6.50 4.60
C SER A 127 12.99 -5.92 3.55
N GLY A 128 11.71 -6.30 3.57
CA GLY A 128 10.74 -5.88 2.57
C GLY A 128 10.91 -6.58 1.23
N ARG A 129 11.60 -7.72 1.19
CA ARG A 129 11.83 -8.47 -0.05
C ARG A 129 10.68 -9.45 -0.30
N VAL A 130 9.98 -9.24 -1.41
CA VAL A 130 8.85 -10.07 -1.83
C VAL A 130 9.26 -10.93 -3.01
N TYR A 131 8.94 -12.21 -2.93
CA TYR A 131 9.27 -13.20 -3.94
C TYR A 131 8.01 -13.73 -4.61
N LEU A 132 8.15 -14.10 -5.86
CA LEU A 132 7.16 -14.85 -6.62
C LEU A 132 7.66 -16.28 -6.80
N THR A 133 6.85 -17.24 -6.37
CA THR A 133 7.20 -18.66 -6.47
C THR A 133 6.14 -19.46 -7.20
N ASN A 134 6.59 -20.47 -7.94
CA ASN A 134 5.74 -21.55 -8.40
C ASN A 134 5.10 -22.25 -7.20
N GLY A 135 3.78 -22.38 -7.20
CA GLY A 135 3.06 -23.07 -6.13
C GLY A 135 3.24 -24.59 -6.15
N SER A 136 3.65 -25.18 -7.28
CA SER A 136 3.81 -26.63 -7.44
C SER A 136 5.15 -27.15 -6.94
N ASP A 137 6.25 -26.48 -7.29
CA ASP A 137 7.62 -26.94 -6.97
C ASP A 137 8.35 -26.01 -6.00
N GLY A 138 7.78 -24.86 -5.66
CA GLY A 138 8.38 -23.88 -4.74
C GLY A 138 9.55 -23.09 -5.32
N SER A 139 9.87 -23.27 -6.61
CA SER A 139 10.93 -22.49 -7.27
C SER A 139 10.52 -21.03 -7.41
N ASN A 140 11.48 -20.12 -7.27
CA ASN A 140 11.24 -18.71 -7.58
C ASN A 140 11.14 -18.51 -9.10
N ILE A 141 10.24 -17.63 -9.54
CA ILE A 141 9.99 -17.34 -10.95
C ILE A 141 10.21 -15.84 -11.22
N PRO A 142 10.79 -15.47 -12.37
CA PRO A 142 10.89 -14.07 -12.76
C PRO A 142 9.55 -13.32 -12.71
N ILE A 143 9.60 -12.10 -12.19
CA ILE A 143 8.46 -11.19 -12.12
C ILE A 143 8.43 -10.36 -13.41
N ASN A 144 7.27 -10.28 -14.05
CA ASN A 144 7.10 -9.51 -15.27
C ASN A 144 6.66 -8.06 -14.99
N SER A 145 5.72 -7.88 -14.05
CA SER A 145 5.29 -6.55 -13.64
C SER A 145 5.00 -6.46 -12.15
N VAL A 146 5.20 -5.27 -11.59
CA VAL A 146 5.00 -4.99 -10.17
C VAL A 146 4.32 -3.64 -9.96
N ARG A 147 3.39 -3.59 -9.00
CA ARG A 147 2.82 -2.35 -8.47
C ARG A 147 2.79 -2.42 -6.97
N ILE A 148 3.29 -1.38 -6.31
CA ILE A 148 3.33 -1.31 -4.85
C ILE A 148 2.53 -0.08 -4.43
N PHE A 149 1.62 -0.30 -3.49
CA PHE A 149 0.95 0.78 -2.77
C PHE A 149 1.32 0.69 -1.30
N ARG A 150 1.41 1.84 -0.64
CA ARG A 150 1.62 1.93 0.81
C ARG A 150 0.55 2.79 1.44
N GLN A 151 0.29 2.58 2.72
CA GLN A 151 -0.61 3.37 3.54
C GLN A 151 -0.02 3.48 4.94
N GLU A 152 -0.10 4.64 5.57
CA GLU A 152 0.36 4.83 6.95
C GLU A 152 -0.35 3.84 7.89
N TRP A 153 0.44 3.17 8.73
CA TRP A 153 -0.03 2.22 9.74
C TRP A 153 -0.25 2.93 11.08
N PHE A 154 -1.22 2.45 11.87
CA PHE A 154 -1.74 3.11 13.07
C PHE A 154 -0.88 2.92 14.32
#